data_AF-A0A3B9SU98-F1
#
_entry.id   AF-A0A3B9SU98-F1
#
_cell.length_a   1.000
_cell.length_b   1.000
_cell.length_c   1.000
_cell.angle_alpha   90.00
_cell.angle_beta   90.00
_cell.angle_gamma   90.00
#
_symmetry.space_group_name_H-M   'P 1'
#
loop_
_entity.id
_entity.type
_entity.pdbx_description
1 polymer ?
#
loop_
_entity_poly.entity_id
_entity_poly.type
_entity_poly.pdbx_seq_one_letter_code
_entity_poly.pdbx_strand_id
1 'polypeptide(L)'
;MLTLWRKFFPQGEFVVLSSNPVKTKSLYQVEAANRWRLKEIKQAISGSDLLVSGGGSLLQDVTGLKSLLYYLGVIRLAKYLKKPVFFYAQGIGPVQSITGRYLVRRVVNQVDLITVRDEESAQAL
;
A
#
# COMPACT_ATOMS: atom_id res chain seq x y z
N MET A 1 -8.82 -0.06 10.43
CA MET A 1 -9.08 -0.47 9.02
C MET A 1 -9.60 -1.90 8.93
N LEU A 2 -8.80 -2.93 9.25
CA LEU A 2 -9.20 -4.34 9.12
C LEU A 2 -10.54 -4.69 9.80
N THR A 3 -10.80 -4.18 11.00
CA THR A 3 -12.07 -4.40 11.71
C THR A 3 -13.28 -3.85 10.94
N LEU A 4 -13.17 -2.66 10.35
CA LEU A 4 -14.23 -2.06 9.54
C LEU A 4 -14.45 -2.86 8.25
N TRP A 5 -13.35 -3.25 7.60
CA TRP A 5 -13.41 -4.00 6.35
C TRP A 5 -14.05 -5.36 6.54
N ARG A 6 -13.76 -6.08 7.63
CA ARG A 6 -14.46 -7.32 7.99
C ARG A 6 -15.95 -7.12 8.21
N LYS A 7 -16.36 -5.97 8.74
CA LYS A 7 -17.78 -5.65 8.94
C LYS A 7 -18.51 -5.44 7.61
N PHE A 8 -17.88 -4.74 6.66
CA PHE A 8 -18.48 -4.46 5.34
C PHE A 8 -18.32 -5.60 4.33
N PHE A 9 -17.27 -6.41 4.47
CA PHE A 9 -16.93 -7.53 3.60
C PHE A 9 -16.69 -8.79 4.45
N PRO A 10 -17.76 -9.38 5.02
CA PRO A 10 -17.63 -10.52 5.93
C PRO A 10 -17.07 -11.79 5.27
N GLN A 11 -17.21 -11.93 3.95
CA GLN A 11 -16.63 -13.01 3.17
C GLN A 11 -15.28 -12.63 2.54
N GLY A 12 -14.78 -11.41 2.79
CA GLY A 12 -13.51 -10.95 2.25
C GLY A 12 -12.32 -11.62 2.95
N GLU A 13 -11.38 -12.11 2.14
CA GLU A 13 -10.09 -12.60 2.63
C GLU A 13 -9.06 -11.46 2.63
N PHE A 14 -8.30 -11.35 3.72
CA PHE A 14 -7.33 -10.26 3.90
C PHE A 14 -5.94 -10.84 4.13
N VAL A 15 -5.00 -10.48 3.25
CA VAL A 15 -3.57 -10.80 3.38
C VAL A 15 -2.79 -9.52 3.67
N VAL A 16 -2.04 -9.51 4.77
CA VAL A 16 -1.25 -8.34 5.20
C VAL A 16 0.23 -8.55 4.88
N LEU A 17 0.82 -7.62 4.11
CA LEU A 17 2.29 -7.54 3.97
C LEU A 17 2.89 -7.05 5.28
N SER A 18 3.59 -7.91 6.00
CA SER A 18 4.11 -7.63 7.35
C SER A 18 5.61 -7.88 7.49
N SER A 19 6.27 -7.08 8.34
CA SER A 19 7.65 -7.34 8.78
C SER A 19 7.74 -8.56 9.70
N ASN A 20 6.66 -8.89 10.42
CA ASN A 20 6.56 -10.09 11.25
C ASN A 20 5.21 -10.78 10.99
N PRO A 21 5.13 -11.66 9.98
CA PRO A 21 3.91 -12.36 9.62
C PRO A 21 3.31 -13.14 10.79
N VAL A 22 4.11 -13.92 11.53
CA VAL A 22 3.64 -14.76 12.66
C VAL A 22 2.92 -13.91 13.70
N LYS A 23 3.54 -12.81 14.14
CA LYS A 23 2.92 -11.86 15.08
C LYS A 23 1.64 -11.24 14.51
N THR A 24 1.63 -10.90 13.22
CA THR A 24 0.48 -10.27 12.56
C THR A 24 -0.71 -11.22 12.46
N LYS A 25 -0.47 -12.49 12.07
CA LYS A 25 -1.49 -13.54 12.02
C LYS A 25 -2.10 -13.76 13.41
N SER A 26 -1.27 -13.88 14.44
CA SER A 26 -1.74 -14.10 15.81
C SER A 26 -2.56 -12.93 16.36
N LEU A 27 -2.11 -11.69 16.15
CA LEU A 27 -2.78 -10.51 16.71
C LEU A 27 -4.09 -10.15 16.00
N TYR A 28 -4.11 -10.24 14.66
CA TYR A 28 -5.24 -9.75 13.87
C TYR A 28 -6.09 -10.87 13.26
N GLN A 29 -5.67 -12.13 13.43
CA GLN A 29 -6.34 -13.31 12.89
C GLN A 29 -6.54 -13.23 11.36
N VAL A 30 -5.55 -12.67 10.65
CA VAL A 30 -5.52 -12.50 9.18
C VAL A 30 -4.39 -13.30 8.59
N GLU A 31 -4.45 -13.60 7.30
CA GLU A 31 -3.28 -14.07 6.58
C GLU A 31 -2.23 -12.96 6.48
N ALA A 32 -0.95 -13.34 6.48
CA ALA A 32 0.15 -12.39 6.42
C ALA A 32 1.33 -12.98 5.65
N ALA A 33 1.94 -12.15 4.81
CA ALA A 33 3.09 -12.48 3.98
C ALA A 33 4.27 -11.56 4.36
N ASN A 34 5.50 -12.08 4.26
CA ASN A 34 6.68 -11.31 4.63
C ASN A 34 6.93 -10.19 3.61
N ARG A 35 6.87 -8.95 4.10
CA ARG A 35 7.01 -7.73 3.29
C ARG A 35 8.40 -7.54 2.67
N TRP A 36 9.41 -8.30 3.09
CA TRP A 36 10.77 -8.25 2.58
C TRP A 36 11.09 -9.36 1.58
N ARG A 37 10.23 -10.38 1.48
CA ARG A 37 10.44 -11.52 0.59
C ARG A 37 9.65 -11.33 -0.69
N LEU A 38 10.33 -10.93 -1.77
CA LEU A 38 9.70 -10.61 -3.05
C LEU A 38 8.79 -11.72 -3.59
N LYS A 39 9.16 -12.99 -3.39
CA LYS A 39 8.34 -14.15 -3.77
C LYS A 39 7.00 -14.17 -3.03
N GLU A 40 7.02 -13.92 -1.72
CA GLU A 40 5.80 -13.90 -0.90
C GLU A 40 4.93 -12.68 -1.24
N ILE A 41 5.54 -11.52 -1.47
CA ILE A 41 4.82 -10.32 -1.94
C ILE A 41 4.12 -10.60 -3.28
N LYS A 42 4.86 -11.15 -4.25
CA LYS A 42 4.32 -11.47 -5.57
C LYS A 42 3.18 -12.48 -5.47
N GLN A 43 3.35 -13.53 -4.67
CA GLN A 43 2.32 -14.56 -4.48
C GLN A 43 1.06 -13.97 -3.84
N ALA A 44 1.20 -13.18 -2.77
CA ALA A 44 0.09 -12.51 -2.10
C ALA A 44 -0.68 -11.60 -3.07
N ILE A 45 0.02 -10.76 -3.85
CA ILE A 45 -0.61 -9.87 -4.82
C ILE A 45 -1.28 -10.66 -5.95
N SER A 46 -0.62 -11.69 -6.49
CA SER A 46 -1.18 -12.48 -7.60
C SER A 46 -2.46 -13.21 -7.21
N GLY A 47 -2.55 -13.69 -5.97
CA GLY A 47 -3.72 -14.35 -5.42
C GLY A 47 -4.81 -13.41 -4.91
N SER A 48 -4.59 -12.09 -4.94
CA SER A 48 -5.56 -11.08 -4.50
C SER A 48 -6.28 -10.44 -5.68
N ASP A 49 -7.51 -9.97 -5.47
CA ASP A 49 -8.27 -9.21 -6.47
C ASP A 49 -7.99 -7.71 -6.41
N LEU A 50 -7.48 -7.21 -5.28
CA LEU A 50 -7.24 -5.79 -5.03
C LEU A 50 -6.02 -5.61 -4.12
N LEU A 51 -5.11 -4.71 -4.49
CA LEU A 51 -4.11 -4.20 -3.57
C LEU A 51 -4.65 -2.95 -2.87
N VAL A 52 -4.65 -2.95 -1.54
CA VAL A 52 -5.01 -1.78 -0.74
C VAL A 52 -3.76 -1.21 -0.09
N SER A 53 -3.41 0.02 -0.43
CA SER A 53 -2.45 0.79 0.34
C SER A 53 -3.22 1.51 1.44
N GLY A 54 -3.04 1.05 2.67
CA GLY A 54 -3.69 1.66 3.84
C GLY A 54 -3.11 3.03 4.17
N GLY A 55 -3.88 3.83 4.92
CA GLY A 55 -3.53 5.19 5.29
C GLY A 55 -2.24 5.36 6.12
N GLY A 56 -1.87 6.62 6.36
CA GLY A 56 -0.59 7.04 6.96
C GLY A 56 0.31 7.74 5.94
N SER A 57 1.47 8.26 6.38
CA SER A 57 2.40 9.03 5.52
C SER A 57 3.41 8.14 4.79
N LEU A 58 2.95 7.10 4.09
CA LEU A 58 3.83 6.08 3.48
C LEU A 58 4.56 6.59 2.24
N LEU A 59 3.95 7.53 1.51
CA LEU A 59 4.51 8.15 0.32
C LEU A 59 5.24 9.44 0.69
N GLN A 60 6.34 9.32 1.42
CA GLN A 60 7.21 10.43 1.78
C GLN A 60 8.67 9.99 1.74
N ASP A 61 9.58 10.94 1.61
CA ASP A 61 11.03 10.71 1.61
C ASP A 61 11.75 11.40 2.79
N VAL A 62 11.01 11.94 3.76
CA VAL A 62 11.56 12.59 4.97
C VAL A 62 12.49 11.66 5.75
N THR A 63 12.16 10.37 5.85
CA THR A 63 12.98 9.34 6.51
C THR A 63 13.90 8.58 5.53
N GLY A 64 14.02 9.07 4.29
CA GLY A 64 14.84 8.50 3.22
C GLY A 64 14.05 7.79 2.10
N LEU A 65 14.65 7.75 0.92
CA LEU A 65 14.06 7.22 -0.33
C LEU A 65 13.75 5.71 -0.31
N LYS A 66 14.40 4.93 0.55
CA LYS A 66 14.24 3.46 0.56
C LYS A 66 12.81 3.02 0.85
N SER A 67 12.16 3.66 1.82
CA SER A 67 10.77 3.38 2.18
C SER A 67 9.83 3.74 1.03
N LEU A 68 10.05 4.90 0.41
CA LEU A 68 9.29 5.34 -0.76
C LEU A 68 9.41 4.33 -1.91
N LEU A 69 10.63 3.97 -2.30
CA LEU A 69 10.89 3.00 -3.36
C LEU A 69 10.26 1.64 -3.08
N TYR A 70 10.27 1.20 -1.82
CA TYR A 70 9.61 -0.04 -1.42
C TYR A 70 8.10 0.01 -1.74
N TYR A 71 7.38 1.03 -1.27
CA TYR A 71 5.94 1.11 -1.49
C TYR A 71 5.59 1.29 -2.97
N LEU A 72 6.32 2.16 -3.68
CA LEU A 72 6.17 2.34 -5.12
C LEU A 72 6.43 1.03 -5.89
N GLY A 73 7.41 0.23 -5.46
CA GLY A 73 7.70 -1.09 -6.02
C GLY A 73 6.55 -2.08 -5.84
N VAL A 74 5.93 -2.12 -4.66
CA VAL A 74 4.75 -2.96 -4.38
C VAL A 74 3.58 -2.57 -5.28
N ILE A 75 3.31 -1.26 -5.41
CA ILE A 75 2.23 -0.75 -6.29
C ILE A 75 2.52 -1.10 -7.74
N ARG A 76 3.74 -0.87 -8.22
CA ARG A 76 4.15 -1.19 -9.59
C ARG A 76 4.02 -2.69 -9.86
N LEU A 77 4.35 -3.55 -8.89
CA LEU A 77 4.16 -4.99 -9.01
C LEU A 77 2.68 -5.37 -9.14
N ALA A 78 1.79 -4.74 -8.36
CA ALA A 78 0.34 -4.94 -8.52
C ALA A 78 -0.15 -4.52 -9.90
N LYS A 79 0.24 -3.33 -10.38
CA LYS A 79 -0.12 -2.89 -11.74
C LYS A 79 0.43 -3.79 -12.83
N TYR A 80 1.68 -4.28 -12.67
CA TYR A 80 2.28 -5.25 -13.59
C TYR A 80 1.48 -6.57 -13.63
N LEU A 81 0.98 -7.03 -12.47
CA LEU A 81 0.11 -8.19 -12.36
C LEU A 81 -1.36 -7.89 -12.70
N LYS A 82 -1.66 -6.70 -13.25
CA LYS A 82 -2.99 -6.22 -13.62
C LYS A 82 -3.99 -6.25 -12.45
N LYS A 83 -3.51 -6.05 -11.23
CA LYS A 83 -4.35 -5.93 -10.04
C LYS A 83 -4.71 -4.45 -9.83
N PRO A 84 -6.00 -4.13 -9.61
CA PRO A 84 -6.39 -2.79 -9.22
C PRO A 84 -5.72 -2.42 -7.89
N VAL A 85 -5.45 -1.13 -7.73
CA VAL A 85 -4.81 -0.54 -6.56
C VAL A 85 -5.71 0.54 -6.00
N PHE A 86 -6.01 0.45 -4.71
CA PHE A 86 -6.78 1.43 -3.97
C PHE A 86 -5.94 2.05 -2.85
N PHE A 87 -5.83 3.37 -2.84
CA PHE A 87 -5.25 4.12 -1.73
C PHE A 87 -6.37 4.54 -0.77
N TYR A 88 -6.35 3.98 0.43
CA TYR A 88 -7.37 4.22 1.44
C TYR A 88 -6.91 5.23 2.50
N ALA A 89 -7.53 6.41 2.55
CA ALA A 89 -7.22 7.48 3.50
C ALA A 89 -5.70 7.76 3.60
N GLN A 90 -5.03 7.81 2.44
CA GLN A 90 -3.59 8.00 2.35
C GLN A 90 -3.22 9.41 2.79
N GLY A 91 -2.21 9.51 3.67
CA GLY A 91 -1.52 10.76 3.89
C GLY A 91 -0.39 10.88 2.88
N ILE A 92 -0.31 12.01 2.18
CA ILE A 92 0.81 12.29 1.27
C ILE A 92 1.70 13.29 2.00
N GLY A 93 2.78 12.77 2.59
CA GLY A 93 3.77 13.61 3.23
C GLY A 93 4.54 14.43 2.19
N PRO A 94 5.23 15.51 2.61
CA PRO A 94 6.02 16.29 1.68
C PRO A 94 7.09 15.38 1.04
N VAL A 95 7.05 15.28 -0.28
CA VAL A 95 8.09 14.61 -1.07
C VAL A 95 9.09 15.67 -1.51
N GLN A 96 10.20 15.76 -0.79
CA GLN A 96 11.16 16.85 -0.92
C GLN A 96 12.10 16.64 -2.11
N SER A 97 12.47 15.40 -2.41
CA SER A 97 13.39 15.09 -3.51
C SER A 97 12.70 15.15 -4.87
N ILE A 98 13.45 15.64 -5.88
CA ILE A 98 12.99 15.69 -7.28
C ILE A 98 12.70 14.28 -7.79
N THR A 99 13.55 13.32 -7.47
CA THR A 99 13.40 11.91 -7.85
C THR A 99 12.18 11.28 -7.19
N GLY A 100 11.98 11.52 -5.90
CA GLY A 100 10.79 11.07 -5.17
C GLY A 100 9.51 11.59 -5.82
N ARG A 101 9.42 12.91 -6.08
CA ARG A 101 8.24 13.53 -6.70
C ARG A 101 7.93 12.91 -8.06
N TYR A 102 8.95 12.73 -8.89
CA TYR A 102 8.78 12.13 -10.21
C TYR A 102 8.27 10.69 -10.13
N LEU A 103 8.83 9.88 -9.24
CA LEU A 103 8.45 8.48 -9.07
C LEU A 103 7.03 8.33 -8.50
N VAL A 104 6.69 9.16 -7.51
CA VAL A 104 5.33 9.22 -6.96
C VAL A 104 4.36 9.55 -8.07
N ARG A 105 4.54 10.66 -8.80
CA ARG A 105 3.66 11.05 -9.90
C ARG A 105 3.47 9.94 -10.94
N ARG A 106 4.56 9.29 -11.34
CA ARG A 106 4.53 8.17 -12.30
C ARG A 106 3.65 7.00 -11.84
N VAL A 107 3.69 6.66 -10.55
CA VAL A 107 3.00 5.49 -9.99
C VAL A 107 1.58 5.83 -9.55
N VAL A 108 1.39 6.97 -8.91
CA VAL A 108 0.09 7.48 -8.44
C VAL A 108 -0.89 7.62 -9.59
N ASN A 109 -0.44 8.11 -10.75
CA ASN A 109 -1.27 8.22 -11.96
C ASN A 109 -1.77 6.87 -12.52
N GLN A 110 -1.30 5.75 -11.97
CA GLN A 110 -1.74 4.40 -12.37
C GLN A 110 -2.67 3.77 -11.31
N VAL A 111 -2.89 4.44 -10.18
CA VAL A 111 -3.75 3.95 -9.09
C VAL A 111 -5.21 4.14 -9.50
N ASP A 112 -6.04 3.13 -9.25
CA ASP A 112 -7.40 3.06 -9.77
C ASP A 112 -8.39 3.88 -8.93
N LEU A 113 -8.10 4.02 -7.62
CA LEU A 113 -8.86 4.89 -6.73
C LEU A 113 -7.94 5.46 -5.65
N ILE A 114 -8.07 6.76 -5.39
CA ILE A 114 -7.34 7.44 -4.32
C ILE A 114 -8.32 8.14 -3.40
N THR A 115 -8.23 7.84 -2.12
CA THR A 115 -8.87 8.61 -1.05
C THR A 115 -7.79 9.14 -0.13
N VAL A 116 -7.87 10.41 0.21
CA VAL A 116 -6.93 11.11 1.07
C VAL A 116 -7.56 11.40 2.42
N ARG A 117 -6.73 11.54 3.45
CA ARG A 117 -7.20 11.81 4.81
C ARG A 117 -7.50 13.28 5.07
N ASP A 118 -6.78 14.19 4.41
CA ASP A 118 -6.78 15.62 4.66
C ASP A 118 -6.62 16.41 3.34
N GLU A 119 -7.01 17.69 3.37
CA GLU A 119 -6.96 18.59 2.20
C GLU A 119 -5.54 18.83 1.70
N GLU A 120 -4.54 18.85 2.60
CA GLU A 120 -3.13 18.97 2.23
C GLU A 120 -2.69 17.82 1.33
N SER A 121 -3.08 16.58 1.69
CA SER A 121 -2.84 15.40 0.86
C SER A 121 -3.58 15.49 -0.47
N ALA A 122 -4.76 16.12 -0.53
CA ALA A 122 -5.51 16.32 -1.77
C ALA A 122 -4.79 17.29 -2.72
N GLN A 123 -4.22 18.38 -2.19
CA GLN A 123 -3.49 19.37 -2.97
C GLN A 123 -2.15 18.85 -3.51
N ALA A 124 -1.60 17.79 -2.89
CA ALA A 124 -0.32 17.19 -3.26
C ALA A 124 -0.40 16.17 -4.41
N LEU A 125 -1.60 15.78 -4.85
CA LEU A 125 -1.86 14.83 -5.96
C LEU A 125 -1.98 15.54 -7.31
#